data_AF-A0A6J4XM30-F1
#
_entry.id   AF-A0A6J4XM30-F1
#
_cell.length_a   1.000
_cell.length_b   1.000
_cell.length_c   1.000
_cell.angle_alpha   90.00
_cell.angle_beta   90.00
_cell.angle_gamma   90.00
#
_symmetry.space_group_name_H-M   'P 1'
#
loop_
_entity.id
_entity.type
_entity.pdbx_description
1 polymer ?
#
loop_
_entity_poly.entity_id
_entity_poly.type
_entity_poly.pdbx_seq_one_letter_code
_entity_poly.pdbx_strand_id
1 'polypeptide(L)' 'MEFLTFEDETGIVETTFFPQTYHRFCHMIDRNRPYLLS' A
#
# COMPACT_ATOMS: atom_id res chain seq x y z
N MET A 1 8.26 -6.70 -6.59
CA MET A 1 8.27 -6.38 -5.15
C MET A 1 8.35 -4.89 -5.10
N GLU A 2 7.46 -4.24 -4.36
CA GLU A 2 7.35 -2.79 -4.33
C GLU A 2 7.22 -2.30 -2.89
N PHE A 3 7.83 -1.15 -2.60
CA PHE A 3 7.73 -0.48 -1.31
C PHE A 3 6.69 0.62 -1.40
N LEU A 4 5.72 0.59 -0.49
CA LEU A 4 4.62 1.53 -0.41
C LEU A 4 4.66 2.23 0.94
N THR A 5 4.41 3.53 0.90
CA THR A 5 4.30 4.36 2.10
C THR A 5 2.84 4.70 2.31
N PHE A 6 2.31 4.35 3.49
CA PHE A 6 0.96 4.72 3.90
C PHE A 6 1.07 5.73 5.06
N GLU A 7 0.19 6.73 5.04
CA GLU A 7 0.10 7.74 6.09
C GLU A 7 -1.29 7.65 6.71
N ASP A 8 -1.34 7.63 8.04
CA ASP A 8 -2.57 7.72 8.82
C ASP A 8 -2.43 8.77 9.94
N GLU A 9 -3.46 8.88 10.79
CA GLU A 9 -3.46 9.83 11.92
C GLU A 9 -2.37 9.54 12.97
N THR A 10 -1.82 8.33 12.98
CA THR A 10 -0.78 7.89 13.92
C THR A 10 0.62 8.08 13.37
N GLY A 11 0.78 8.10 12.05
CA GLY A 11 2.04 8.43 11.38
C GLY A 11 2.19 7.78 10.01
N ILE A 12 3.44 7.71 9.56
CA ILE A 12 3.81 7.11 8.28
C ILE A 12 4.36 5.70 8.50
N VAL A 13 3.82 4.73 7.78
CA VAL A 13 4.27 3.34 7.80
C VAL A 13 4.78 2.91 6.42
N GLU A 14 5.94 2.26 6.39
CA GLU A 14 6.47 1.64 5.19
C GLU A 14 6.02 0.17 5.13
N THR A 15 5.44 -0.22 3.99
CA THR A 15 4.91 -1.56 3.76
C THR A 15 5.51 -2.12 2.47
N THR A 16 5.89 -3.40 2.50
CA THR A 16 6.40 -4.09 1.31
C THR A 16 5.33 -5.00 0.71
N PHE A 17 5.03 -4.78 -0.58
CA PHE A 17 4.19 -5.70 -1.34
C PHE A 17 5.07 -6.71 -2.09
N PHE A 18 4.98 -7.97 -1.69
CA PHE A 18 5.61 -9.07 -2.40
C PHE A 18 5.04 -9.21 -3.82
N PRO A 19 5.79 -9.78 -4.79
CA PRO A 19 5.42 -9.75 -6.21
C PRO A 19 3.98 -10.21 -6.53
N GLN A 20 3.50 -11.28 -5.88
CA GLN A 20 2.15 -11.80 -6.10
C GLN A 20 1.07 -10.85 -5.59
N THR A 21 1.25 -10.30 -4.38
CA THR A 21 0.35 -9.30 -3.79
C THR A 21 0.34 -8.03 -4.62
N TYR A 22 1.52 -7.54 -5.03
CA TYR A 22 1.63 -6.36 -5.88
C TYR A 22 0.90 -6.55 -7.20
N HIS A 23 1.12 -7.65 -7.91
CA HIS A 23 0.44 -7.91 -9.19
C HIS A 23 -1.08 -7.98 -9.05
N ARG A 24 -1.59 -8.46 -7.90
CA ARG A 24 -3.03 -8.52 -7.64
C ARG A 24 -3.65 -7.15 -7.39
N PHE A 25 -2.93 -6.24 -6.75
CA PHE A 25 -3.50 -4.99 -6.22
C PHE A 25 -2.94 -3.72 -6.86
N CYS A 26 -1.90 -3.77 -7.70
CA CYS A 26 -1.27 -2.58 -8.28
C CYS A 26 -2.24 -1.69 -9.05
N HIS A 27 -3.26 -2.26 -9.69
CA HIS A 27 -4.30 -1.53 -10.41
C HIS A 27 -5.32 -0.83 -9.50
N MET A 28 -5.37 -1.20 -8.22
CA MET A 28 -6.28 -0.63 -7.24
C MET A 28 -5.63 0.43 -6.36
N ILE A 29 -4.29 0.52 -6.33
CA ILE A 29 -3.52 1.44 -5.49
C ILE A 29 -3.47 2.82 -6.17
N ASP A 30 -4.04 3.83 -5.50
CA ASP A 30 -4.12 5.22 -5.91
C ASP A 30 -3.66 6.10 -4.74
N ARG A 31 -2.87 7.14 -5.01
CA ARG A 31 -2.32 8.03 -3.98
C ARG A 31 -3.36 8.90 -3.29
N ASN A 32 -4.56 9.03 -3.85
CA ASN A 32 -5.62 9.91 -3.34
C ASN A 32 -6.76 9.15 -2.64
N ARG A 33 -6.54 7.88 -2.27
CA ARG A 33 -7.55 7.05 -1.61
C ARG A 33 -7.01 6.43 -0.33
N PRO A 34 -7.79 6.45 0.77
CA PRO A 34 -7.44 5.67 1.95
C PRO A 34 -7.69 4.18 1.70
N TYR A 35 -6.85 3.33 2.29
CA TYR A 35 -6.96 1.86 2.20
C TYR A 35 -6.99 1.26 3.60
N LEU A 36 -7.74 0.17 3.76
CA LEU A 36 -7.68 -0.68 4.94
C LEU A 36 -6.67 -1.81 4.67
N LEU A 37 -5.67 -1.91 5.53
CA LEU A 37 -4.70 -3.02 5.53
C LEU A 37 -5.14 -4.02 6.62
N SER A 38 -5.43 -5.27 6.24
CA SER A 38 -5.92 -6.34 7.13
C SER A 38 -5.23 -7.67 6.87
#